data_AF-A0A3M1KNM9-F1
#
_entry.id   AF-A0A3M1KNM9-F1
#
_cell.length_a   1.000
_cell.length_b   1.000
_cell.length_c   1.000
_cell.angle_alpha   90.00
_cell.angle_beta   90.00
_cell.angle_gamma   90.00
#
_symmetry.space_group_name_H-M   'P 1'
#
loop_
_entity.id
_entity.type
_entity.pdbx_description
1 polymer ?
#
loop_
_entity_poly.entity_id
_entity_poly.type
_entity_poly.pdbx_seq_one_letter_code
_entity_poly.pdbx_strand_id
1 'polypeptide(L)'
;MDEFPPIWGFRDARECLAALIAARQRRDPSFSYRQLHRFAGIRTPNYAQLFISGKRNIREDTARKFAEGLSLSPEETEFFVALVRFTQSDDPDERTEYYRQVLELAARHGETAKIDQARLDYFNEWYIPVIHAMASLKGFRADPVWIAARVRPKIRSFDAQRALDVLVHLGILVIEDDGTVRVEEPRLETDD
;
A
#
# COMPACT_ATOMS: atom_id res chain seq x y z
N MET A 1 15.65 2.29 2.55
CA MET A 1 14.61 2.29 1.51
C MET A 1 13.58 3.31 1.98
N ASP A 2 13.57 4.50 1.39
CA ASP A 2 12.76 5.64 1.87
C ASP A 2 11.37 5.49 1.25
N GLU A 3 10.63 4.52 1.77
CA GLU A 3 9.31 4.15 1.27
C GLU A 3 8.28 5.09 1.88
N PHE A 4 7.41 5.63 1.02
CA PHE A 4 6.29 6.44 1.45
C PHE A 4 5.42 5.57 2.36
N PRO A 5 5.04 5.99 3.58
CA PRO A 5 4.09 5.20 4.36
C PRO A 5 2.83 5.05 3.51
N PRO A 6 2.36 3.81 3.24
CA PRO A 6 1.23 3.58 2.37
C PRO A 6 0.04 4.38 2.88
N ILE A 7 -0.45 5.31 2.06
CA ILE A 7 -1.50 6.26 2.48
C ILE A 7 -2.75 5.53 2.97
N TRP A 8 -2.98 4.33 2.44
CA TRP A 8 -4.08 3.41 2.72
C TRP A 8 -4.23 3.00 4.19
N GLY A 9 -3.18 3.12 5.00
CA GLY A 9 -3.20 2.76 6.42
C GLY A 9 -3.70 3.86 7.35
N PHE A 10 -3.83 5.10 6.88
CA PHE A 10 -4.22 6.22 7.74
C PHE A 10 -5.71 6.24 8.06
N ARG A 11 -6.03 6.60 9.30
CA ARG A 11 -7.41 6.79 9.79
C ARG A 11 -7.76 8.24 10.10
N ASP A 12 -6.77 9.13 10.09
CA ASP A 12 -6.93 10.55 10.30
C ASP A 12 -6.19 11.34 9.22
N ALA A 13 -6.87 12.29 8.58
CA ALA A 13 -6.33 13.06 7.48
C ALA A 13 -5.24 14.06 7.90
N ARG A 14 -5.23 14.50 9.16
CA ARG A 14 -4.24 15.45 9.71
C ARG A 14 -2.92 14.72 9.94
N GLU A 15 -2.98 13.53 10.52
CA GLU A 15 -1.84 12.62 10.65
C GLU A 15 -1.29 12.24 9.28
N CYS A 16 -2.17 11.85 8.37
CA CYS A 16 -1.83 11.56 6.98
C CYS A 16 -1.08 12.73 6.34
N LEU A 17 -1.65 13.94 6.35
CA LEU A 17 -1.02 15.11 5.74
C LEU A 17 0.34 15.44 6.36
N ALA A 18 0.47 15.33 7.68
CA ALA A 18 1.74 15.56 8.37
C ALA A 18 2.81 14.55 7.94
N ALA A 19 2.46 13.25 7.87
CA ALA A 19 3.36 12.20 7.43
C ALA A 19 3.82 12.38 5.97
N LEU A 20 2.89 12.73 5.07
CA LEU A 20 3.16 12.99 3.65
C LEU A 20 4.11 14.17 3.46
N ILE A 21 3.90 15.27 4.19
CA ILE A 21 4.80 16.44 4.14
C ILE A 21 6.19 16.07 4.64
N ALA A 22 6.29 15.37 5.78
CA ALA A 22 7.57 14.95 6.34
C ALA A 22 8.32 14.00 5.40
N ALA A 23 7.63 13.07 4.74
CA ALA A 23 8.20 12.19 3.73
C ALA A 23 8.73 12.99 2.52
N ARG A 24 7.96 13.98 2.04
CA ARG A 24 8.37 14.83 0.92
C ARG A 24 9.60 15.68 1.27
N GLN A 25 9.69 16.19 2.50
CA GLN A 25 10.84 16.96 2.99
C GLN A 25 12.11 16.13 3.15
N ARG A 26 11.99 14.87 3.59
CA ARG A 26 13.13 13.94 3.66
C ARG A 26 13.73 13.70 2.27
N ARG A 27 12.88 13.51 1.28
CA ARG A 27 13.29 13.26 -0.11
C ARG A 27 13.83 14.51 -0.82
N ASP A 28 13.31 15.68 -0.48
CA ASP A 28 13.66 16.95 -1.10
C ASP A 28 13.76 18.04 -0.03
N PRO A 29 14.98 18.31 0.47
CA PRO A 29 15.21 19.33 1.48
C PRO A 29 14.83 20.75 1.04
N SER A 30 14.64 20.99 -0.27
CA SER A 30 14.14 22.27 -0.79
C SER A 30 12.63 22.42 -0.64
N PHE A 31 11.92 21.30 -0.42
CA PHE A 31 10.49 21.27 -0.18
C PHE A 31 10.13 21.99 1.12
N SER A 32 9.30 23.02 1.01
CA SER A 32 8.82 23.79 2.15
C SER A 32 7.31 23.98 2.06
N TYR A 33 6.69 24.27 3.21
CA TYR A 33 5.28 24.67 3.26
C TYR A 33 4.97 25.80 2.25
N ARG A 34 5.92 26.72 2.03
CA ARG A 34 5.79 27.80 1.05
C ARG A 34 5.68 27.28 -0.39
N GLN A 35 6.45 26.26 -0.74
CA GLN A 35 6.36 25.62 -2.06
C GLN A 35 5.03 24.86 -2.21
N LEU A 36 4.60 24.11 -1.19
CA LEU A 36 3.31 23.43 -1.18
C LEU A 36 2.16 24.42 -1.42
N HIS A 37 2.17 25.58 -0.74
CA HIS A 37 1.17 26.63 -0.96
C HIS A 37 1.19 27.22 -2.37
N ARG A 38 2.38 27.37 -2.96
CA ARG A 38 2.55 27.87 -4.32
C ARG A 38 2.00 26.89 -5.35
N PHE A 39 2.27 25.59 -5.20
CA PHE A 39 1.72 24.54 -6.06
C PHE A 39 0.20 24.44 -5.92
N ALA A 40 -0.29 24.52 -4.68
CA ALA A 40 -1.71 24.45 -4.38
C ALA A 40 -2.49 25.74 -4.73
N GLY A 41 -1.85 26.81 -5.22
CA GLY A 41 -2.52 28.09 -5.47
C GLY A 41 -3.23 28.70 -4.25
N ILE A 42 -2.83 28.31 -3.03
CA ILE A 42 -3.48 28.74 -1.79
C ILE A 42 -2.85 30.06 -1.33
N ARG A 43 -3.66 31.12 -1.27
CA ARG A 43 -3.24 32.47 -0.87
C ARG A 43 -2.88 32.60 0.62
N THR A 44 -3.39 31.72 1.47
CA THR A 44 -3.20 31.81 2.93
C THR A 44 -1.94 31.05 3.35
N PRO A 45 -0.89 31.74 3.83
CA PRO A 45 0.25 31.08 4.45
C PRO A 45 -0.23 30.28 5.67
N ASN A 46 0.33 29.10 5.92
CA ASN A 46 -0.01 28.20 7.05
C ASN A 46 -1.32 27.40 6.97
N TYR A 47 -2.03 27.37 5.84
CA TYR A 47 -3.29 26.62 5.76
C TYR A 47 -3.12 25.11 6.06
N ALA A 48 -2.03 24.48 5.60
CA ALA A 48 -1.72 23.09 5.92
C ALA A 48 -1.43 22.88 7.41
N GLN A 49 -0.69 23.80 8.04
CA GLN A 49 -0.40 23.72 9.48
C GLN A 49 -1.64 23.92 10.35
N LEU A 50 -2.57 24.79 9.93
CA LEU A 50 -3.83 25.00 10.62
C LEU A 50 -4.73 23.75 10.55
N PHE A 51 -4.71 23.04 9.42
CA PHE A 51 -5.39 21.75 9.29
C PHE A 51 -4.76 20.68 10.16
N ILE A 52 -3.44 20.50 10.08
CA ILE A 52 -2.69 19.50 10.86
C ILE A 52 -2.90 19.71 12.37
N SER A 53 -2.88 20.96 12.82
CA SER A 53 -3.13 21.30 14.23
C SER A 53 -4.60 21.27 14.66
N GLY A 54 -5.52 20.91 13.75
CA GLY A 54 -6.96 20.86 14.00
C GLY A 54 -7.63 22.23 14.20
N LYS A 55 -6.92 23.33 13.98
CA LYS A 55 -7.43 24.69 14.13
C LYS A 55 -8.37 25.11 12.99
N ARG A 56 -8.32 24.42 11.85
CA ARG A 56 -9.23 24.64 10.70
C ARG A 56 -9.49 23.35 9.94
N ASN A 57 -10.70 23.21 9.42
CA ASN A 57 -11.03 22.22 8.40
C ASN A 57 -10.66 22.73 7.01
N ILE A 58 -10.54 21.81 6.05
CA ILE A 58 -10.22 22.15 4.66
C ILE A 58 -11.35 21.75 3.74
N ARG A 59 -11.52 22.52 2.67
CA ARG A 59 -12.43 22.16 1.60
C ARG A 59 -11.79 21.06 0.74
N GLU A 60 -12.62 20.29 0.07
CA GLU A 60 -12.16 19.26 -0.86
C GLU A 60 -11.22 19.80 -1.94
N ASP A 61 -11.52 20.96 -2.51
CA ASP A 61 -10.66 21.59 -3.51
C ASP A 61 -9.24 21.85 -2.98
N THR A 62 -9.14 22.18 -1.69
CA THR A 62 -7.87 22.40 -1.00
C THR A 62 -7.17 21.08 -0.73
N ALA A 63 -7.91 20.04 -0.33
CA ALA A 63 -7.36 18.69 -0.14
C ALA A 63 -6.75 18.16 -1.45
N ARG A 64 -7.46 18.31 -2.59
CA ARG A 64 -6.95 17.91 -3.91
C ARG A 64 -5.71 18.70 -4.31
N LYS A 65 -5.66 20.00 -4.06
CA LYS A 65 -4.48 20.83 -4.33
C LYS A 65 -3.28 20.46 -3.45
N PHE A 66 -3.51 20.03 -2.20
CA PHE A 66 -2.44 19.47 -1.36
C PHE A 66 -1.95 18.13 -1.90
N ALA A 67 -2.86 17.25 -2.32
CA ALA A 67 -2.50 15.97 -2.94
C ALA A 67 -1.64 16.18 -4.21
N GLU A 68 -2.01 17.12 -5.07
CA GLU A 68 -1.24 17.51 -6.26
C GLU A 68 0.16 18.03 -5.88
N GLY A 69 0.24 18.95 -4.92
CA GLY A 69 1.52 19.49 -4.44
C GLY A 69 2.42 18.45 -3.75
N LEU A 70 1.84 17.36 -3.26
CA LEU A 70 2.53 16.20 -2.70
C LEU A 70 2.80 15.10 -3.76
N SER A 71 2.31 15.30 -4.99
CA SER A 71 2.45 14.37 -6.10
C SER A 71 1.82 13.00 -5.85
N LEU A 72 0.66 12.98 -5.18
CA LEU A 72 -0.15 11.78 -5.00
C LEU A 72 -0.75 11.30 -6.33
N SER A 73 -0.92 9.99 -6.48
CA SER A 73 -1.64 9.40 -7.62
C SER A 73 -3.14 9.79 -7.60
N PRO A 74 -3.88 9.58 -8.70
CA PRO A 74 -5.33 9.79 -8.72
C PRO A 74 -6.06 9.00 -7.62
N GLU A 75 -5.70 7.75 -7.39
CA GLU A 75 -6.29 6.86 -6.39
C GLU A 75 -5.93 7.31 -4.97
N GLU A 76 -4.65 7.66 -4.73
CA GLU A 76 -4.19 8.20 -3.44
C GLU A 76 -4.87 9.54 -3.13
N THR A 77 -5.11 10.35 -4.15
CA THR A 77 -5.86 11.61 -4.03
C THR A 77 -7.30 11.36 -3.62
N GLU A 78 -7.98 10.40 -4.25
CA GLU A 78 -9.35 10.02 -3.91
C GLU A 78 -9.44 9.54 -2.46
N PHE A 79 -8.51 8.67 -2.05
CA PHE A 79 -8.40 8.22 -0.67
C PHE A 79 -8.19 9.37 0.30
N PHE A 80 -7.23 10.27 0.02
CA PHE A 80 -6.95 11.41 0.88
C PHE A 80 -8.16 12.34 1.02
N VAL A 81 -8.88 12.59 -0.07
CA VAL A 81 -10.12 13.39 -0.03
C VAL A 81 -11.20 12.72 0.81
N ALA A 82 -11.43 11.41 0.63
CA ALA A 82 -12.38 10.66 1.44
C ALA A 82 -12.00 10.70 2.93
N LEU A 83 -10.72 10.55 3.23
CA LEU A 83 -10.19 10.60 4.59
C LEU A 83 -10.37 12.00 5.21
N VAL A 84 -10.17 13.07 4.44
CA VAL A 84 -10.44 14.45 4.88
C VAL A 84 -11.91 14.63 5.24
N ARG A 85 -12.82 14.20 4.36
CA ARG A 85 -14.27 14.28 4.59
C ARG A 85 -14.67 13.51 5.85
N PHE A 86 -14.15 12.30 6.03
CA PHE A 86 -14.34 11.49 7.23
C PHE A 86 -13.85 12.20 8.51
N THR A 87 -12.61 12.70 8.48
CA THR A 87 -11.94 13.32 9.65
C THR A 87 -12.67 14.57 10.16
N GLN A 88 -13.31 15.31 9.26
CA GLN A 88 -13.91 16.60 9.58
C GLN A 88 -15.44 16.61 9.64
N SER A 89 -16.09 15.45 9.42
CA SER A 89 -17.56 15.34 9.46
C SER A 89 -18.05 15.21 10.91
N ASP A 90 -18.96 16.10 11.28
CA ASP A 90 -19.66 16.08 12.57
C ASP A 90 -20.99 15.30 12.50
N ASP A 91 -21.48 15.03 11.29
CA ASP A 91 -22.72 14.27 11.05
C ASP A 91 -22.43 12.75 11.08
N PRO A 92 -23.09 11.97 11.96
CA PRO A 92 -22.86 10.53 12.07
C PRO A 92 -23.13 9.73 10.78
N ASP A 93 -24.14 10.12 10.00
CA ASP A 93 -24.55 9.40 8.80
C ASP A 93 -23.56 9.68 7.67
N GLU A 94 -23.21 10.95 7.45
CA GLU A 94 -22.17 11.33 6.48
C GLU A 94 -20.80 10.74 6.86
N ARG A 95 -20.44 10.77 8.15
CA ARG A 95 -19.19 10.20 8.64
C ARG A 95 -19.11 8.70 8.39
N THR A 96 -20.23 7.98 8.57
CA THR A 96 -20.31 6.54 8.26
C THR A 96 -20.11 6.28 6.77
N GLU A 97 -20.71 7.09 5.90
CA GLU A 97 -20.55 6.97 4.46
C GLU A 97 -19.11 7.25 4.00
N TYR A 98 -18.49 8.32 4.48
CA TYR A 98 -17.10 8.62 4.17
C TYR A 98 -16.15 7.56 4.71
N TYR A 99 -16.43 7.00 5.89
CA TYR A 99 -15.64 5.90 6.42
C TYR A 99 -15.72 4.65 5.53
N ARG A 100 -16.92 4.32 5.00
CA ARG A 100 -17.06 3.23 4.03
C ARG A 100 -16.23 3.47 2.77
N GLN A 101 -16.21 4.69 2.24
CA GLN A 101 -15.38 5.04 1.08
C GLN A 101 -13.88 4.89 1.38
N VAL A 102 -13.43 5.33 2.56
CA VAL A 102 -12.04 5.14 3.02
C VAL A 102 -11.69 3.66 3.09
N LEU A 103 -12.57 2.84 3.68
CA LEU A 103 -12.36 1.39 3.79
C LEU A 103 -12.33 0.71 2.42
N GLU A 104 -13.21 1.08 1.50
CA GLU A 104 -13.24 0.50 0.14
C GLU A 104 -11.94 0.82 -0.61
N LEU A 105 -11.50 2.08 -0.57
CA LEU A 105 -10.25 2.50 -1.22
C LEU A 105 -9.03 1.83 -0.57
N ALA A 106 -8.99 1.75 0.76
CA ALA A 106 -7.96 1.01 1.47
C ALA A 106 -7.97 -0.49 1.13
N ALA A 107 -9.14 -1.10 1.04
CA ALA A 107 -9.30 -2.52 0.71
C ALA A 107 -9.01 -2.85 -0.76
N ARG A 108 -8.91 -1.85 -1.66
CA ARG A 108 -8.45 -2.07 -3.04
C ARG A 108 -6.94 -1.93 -3.21
N HIS A 109 -6.28 -1.17 -2.34
CA HIS A 109 -4.89 -0.71 -2.59
C HIS A 109 -3.93 -0.95 -1.42
N GLY A 110 -4.45 -1.23 -0.23
CA GLY A 110 -3.70 -1.47 1.00
C GLY A 110 -3.01 -2.83 1.03
N GLU A 111 -2.12 -3.00 2.00
CA GLU A 111 -1.32 -4.21 2.14
C GLU A 111 -2.17 -5.46 2.41
N THR A 112 -3.24 -5.32 3.21
CA THR A 112 -4.24 -6.39 3.41
C THR A 112 -4.92 -6.81 2.11
N ALA A 113 -5.26 -5.85 1.23
CA ALA A 113 -5.84 -6.14 -0.08
C ALA A 113 -4.88 -6.93 -0.98
N LYS A 114 -3.60 -6.56 -0.96
CA LYS A 114 -2.55 -7.26 -1.72
C LYS A 114 -2.32 -8.66 -1.18
N ILE A 115 -2.32 -8.82 0.15
CA ILE A 115 -2.23 -10.13 0.82
C ILE A 115 -3.46 -10.99 0.47
N ASP A 116 -4.67 -10.43 0.52
CA ASP A 116 -5.90 -11.15 0.19
C ASP A 116 -5.93 -11.55 -1.29
N GLN A 117 -5.50 -10.66 -2.19
CA GLN A 117 -5.35 -10.99 -3.61
C GLN A 117 -4.28 -12.07 -3.83
N ALA A 118 -3.14 -12.01 -3.12
CA ALA A 118 -2.12 -13.05 -3.22
C ALA A 118 -2.61 -14.39 -2.65
N ARG A 119 -3.45 -14.39 -1.60
CA ARG A 119 -4.11 -15.59 -1.08
C ARG A 119 -5.07 -16.16 -2.13
N LEU A 120 -5.87 -15.33 -2.78
CA LEU A 120 -6.75 -15.74 -3.87
C LEU A 120 -5.94 -16.31 -5.06
N ASP A 121 -4.87 -15.65 -5.47
CA ASP A 121 -3.96 -16.12 -6.52
C ASP A 121 -3.36 -17.48 -6.17
N TYR A 122 -2.93 -17.67 -4.91
CA TYR A 122 -2.40 -18.94 -4.41
C TYR A 122 -3.41 -20.09 -4.57
N PHE A 123 -4.71 -19.85 -4.38
CA PHE A 123 -5.75 -20.87 -4.56
C PHE A 123 -6.25 -21.01 -6.01
N ASN A 124 -6.21 -19.94 -6.81
CA ASN A 124 -6.72 -19.94 -8.18
C ASN A 124 -5.72 -20.50 -9.20
N GLU A 125 -4.42 -20.34 -8.97
CA GLU A 125 -3.37 -20.77 -9.89
C GLU A 125 -2.76 -22.10 -9.44
N TRP A 126 -3.12 -23.19 -10.12
CA TRP A 126 -2.73 -24.56 -9.72
C TRP A 126 -1.23 -24.78 -9.54
N TYR A 127 -0.37 -24.00 -10.23
CA TYR A 127 1.08 -24.14 -10.16
C TYR A 127 1.69 -23.48 -8.91
N ILE A 128 0.99 -22.54 -8.26
CA ILE A 128 1.52 -21.85 -7.08
C ILE A 128 1.64 -22.83 -5.88
N PRO A 129 0.61 -23.64 -5.53
CA PRO A 129 0.75 -24.67 -4.50
C PRO A 129 1.79 -25.74 -4.84
N VAL A 130 1.96 -26.07 -6.13
CA VAL A 130 2.99 -27.02 -6.57
C VAL A 130 4.39 -26.45 -6.31
N ILE A 131 4.62 -25.18 -6.64
CA ILE A 131 5.90 -24.52 -6.42
C ILE A 131 6.16 -24.33 -4.92
N HIS A 132 5.12 -24.05 -4.12
CA HIS A 132 5.22 -24.06 -2.66
C HIS A 132 5.69 -25.41 -2.14
N ALA A 133 5.06 -26.52 -2.55
CA ALA A 133 5.49 -27.85 -2.13
C ALA A 133 6.93 -28.19 -2.59
N MET A 134 7.31 -27.73 -3.80
CA MET A 134 8.68 -27.87 -4.30
C MET A 134 9.70 -27.09 -3.47
N ALA A 135 9.32 -25.95 -2.90
CA ALA A 135 10.22 -25.13 -2.09
C ALA A 135 10.71 -25.84 -0.82
N SER A 136 9.91 -26.76 -0.29
CA SER A 136 10.28 -27.60 0.86
C SER A 136 11.21 -28.76 0.52
N LEU A 137 11.53 -28.99 -0.76
CA LEU A 137 12.39 -30.09 -1.20
C LEU A 137 13.87 -29.70 -1.12
N LYS A 138 14.71 -30.67 -0.74
CA LYS A 138 16.17 -30.51 -0.75
C LYS A 138 16.68 -30.20 -2.15
N GLY A 139 17.42 -29.10 -2.29
CA GLY A 139 17.99 -28.66 -3.57
C GLY A 139 17.03 -27.84 -4.44
N PHE A 140 15.92 -27.35 -3.87
CA PHE A 140 15.11 -26.31 -4.47
C PHE A 140 15.95 -25.08 -4.85
N ARG A 141 15.59 -24.43 -5.96
CA ARG A 141 16.18 -23.17 -6.39
C ARG A 141 15.05 -22.22 -6.76
N ALA A 142 15.02 -21.03 -6.17
CA ALA A 142 14.12 -19.94 -6.56
C ALA A 142 14.57 -19.28 -7.88
N ASP A 143 14.71 -20.10 -8.92
CA ASP A 143 15.05 -19.69 -10.28
C ASP A 143 13.86 -20.04 -11.19
N PRO A 144 13.21 -19.05 -11.83
CA PRO A 144 12.02 -19.28 -12.65
C PRO A 144 12.23 -20.26 -13.81
N VAL A 145 13.41 -20.27 -14.42
CA VAL A 145 13.76 -21.18 -15.52
C VAL A 145 13.95 -22.60 -14.99
N TRP A 146 14.63 -22.74 -13.86
CA TRP A 146 14.84 -24.02 -13.18
C TRP A 146 13.51 -24.66 -12.75
N ILE A 147 12.60 -23.85 -12.21
CA ILE A 147 11.26 -24.26 -11.76
C ILE A 147 10.40 -24.68 -12.96
N ALA A 148 10.28 -23.82 -13.97
CA ALA A 148 9.45 -24.08 -15.16
C ALA A 148 9.84 -25.38 -15.88
N ALA A 149 11.12 -25.75 -15.86
CA ALA A 149 11.60 -27.01 -16.42
C ALA A 149 11.13 -28.26 -15.64
N ARG A 150 10.93 -28.14 -14.32
CA ARG A 150 10.65 -29.23 -13.37
C ARG A 150 9.17 -29.43 -13.06
N VAL A 151 8.37 -28.38 -13.10
CA VAL A 151 6.92 -28.47 -12.90
C VAL A 151 6.26 -29.30 -14.03
N ARG A 152 5.24 -30.08 -13.67
CA ARG A 152 4.41 -30.85 -14.60
C ARG A 152 2.91 -30.60 -14.31
N PRO A 153 2.10 -30.19 -15.32
CA PRO A 153 2.47 -29.84 -16.69
C PRO A 153 3.47 -28.67 -16.79
N LYS A 154 4.17 -28.52 -17.92
CA LYS A 154 5.15 -27.43 -18.07
C LYS A 154 4.45 -26.08 -18.02
N ILE A 155 5.05 -25.14 -17.29
CA ILE A 155 4.63 -23.73 -17.23
C ILE A 155 5.69 -22.86 -17.89
N ARG A 156 5.39 -21.57 -18.12
CA ARG A 156 6.40 -20.62 -18.59
C ARG A 156 7.20 -20.08 -17.41
N SER A 157 8.41 -19.59 -17.68
CA SER A 157 9.24 -18.93 -16.66
C SER A 157 8.55 -17.71 -16.04
N PHE A 158 7.73 -16.99 -16.81
CA PHE A 158 6.87 -15.92 -16.30
C PHE A 158 5.89 -16.42 -15.22
N ASP A 159 5.22 -17.55 -15.45
CA ASP A 159 4.26 -18.11 -14.50
C ASP A 159 5.01 -18.58 -13.22
N ALA A 160 6.24 -19.12 -13.37
CA ALA A 160 7.09 -19.48 -12.25
C ALA A 160 7.58 -18.27 -11.43
N GLN A 161 7.95 -17.16 -12.09
CA GLN A 161 8.30 -15.91 -11.41
C GLN A 161 7.11 -15.38 -10.61
N ARG A 162 5.92 -15.33 -11.24
CA ARG A 162 4.69 -14.91 -10.57
C ARG A 162 4.41 -15.74 -9.32
N ALA A 163 4.60 -17.05 -9.37
CA ALA A 163 4.44 -17.91 -8.21
C ALA A 163 5.41 -17.57 -7.08
N LEU A 164 6.69 -17.33 -7.39
CA LEU A 164 7.68 -16.92 -6.40
C LEU A 164 7.28 -15.59 -5.75
N ASP A 165 6.86 -14.61 -6.55
CA ASP A 165 6.44 -13.29 -6.06
C ASP A 165 5.24 -13.41 -5.10
N VAL A 166 4.23 -14.22 -5.46
CA VAL A 166 3.07 -14.51 -4.60
C VAL A 166 3.50 -15.17 -3.29
N LEU A 167 4.36 -16.18 -3.34
CA LEU A 167 4.80 -16.89 -2.13
C LEU A 167 5.67 -16.03 -1.21
N VAL A 168 6.50 -15.14 -1.77
CA VAL A 168 7.26 -14.16 -1.00
C VAL A 168 6.32 -13.12 -0.38
N HIS A 169 5.35 -12.62 -1.15
CA HIS A 169 4.38 -11.64 -0.66
C HIS A 169 3.50 -12.19 0.48
N LEU A 170 3.15 -13.48 0.42
CA LEU A 170 2.44 -14.19 1.49
C LEU A 170 3.32 -14.52 2.70
N GLY A 171 4.63 -14.25 2.64
CA GLY A 171 5.58 -14.59 3.68
C GLY A 171 5.89 -16.09 3.77
N ILE A 172 5.45 -16.90 2.80
CA ILE A 172 5.71 -18.35 2.74
C ILE A 172 7.16 -18.62 2.33
N LEU A 173 7.70 -17.80 1.43
CA LEU A 173 9.12 -17.85 1.06
C LEU A 173 9.85 -16.61 1.58
N VAL A 174 10.98 -16.85 2.25
CA VAL A 174 11.92 -15.82 2.66
C VAL A 174 13.22 -16.06 1.92
N ILE A 175 13.69 -15.04 1.21
CA ILE A 175 15.00 -15.05 0.54
C ILE A 175 15.98 -14.38 1.50
N GLU A 176 16.94 -15.15 2.00
CA GLU A 176 18.00 -14.67 2.90
C GLU A 176 19.10 -13.94 2.09
N ASP A 177 19.90 -13.12 2.78
CA ASP A 177 20.95 -12.30 2.16
C ASP A 177 22.04 -13.12 1.41
N ASP A 178 22.22 -14.39 1.79
CA ASP A 178 23.15 -15.32 1.15
C ASP A 178 22.55 -16.06 -0.07
N GLY A 179 21.30 -15.72 -0.44
CA GLY A 179 20.56 -16.33 -1.54
C GLY A 179 19.89 -17.65 -1.18
N THR A 180 19.94 -18.08 0.07
CA THR A 180 19.22 -19.26 0.54
C THR A 180 17.73 -18.96 0.66
N VAL A 181 16.89 -19.93 0.30
CA VAL A 181 15.44 -19.80 0.39
C VAL A 181 14.96 -20.62 1.58
N ARG A 182 14.24 -19.97 2.48
CA ARG A 182 13.60 -20.61 3.62
C ARG A 182 12.08 -20.59 3.43
N VAL A 183 11.45 -21.73 3.69
CA VAL A 183 9.99 -21.83 3.75
C VAL A 183 9.56 -21.54 5.18
N GLU A 184 8.71 -20.55 5.39
CA GLU A 184 7.99 -20.33 6.65
C GLU A 184 6.74 -21.20 6.66
N GLU A 185 6.46 -21.88 7.77
CA GLU A 185 5.16 -22.54 7.94
C GLU A 185 4.08 -21.45 7.99
N PRO A 186 3.02 -21.53 7.15
CA PRO A 186 1.94 -20.58 7.25
C PRO A 186 1.30 -20.74 8.62
N ARG A 187 1.42 -19.70 9.47
CA ARG A 187 0.60 -19.57 10.68
C ARG A 187 -0.83 -19.37 10.23
N LEU A 188 -1.55 -20.48 10.08
CA LEU A 188 -3.00 -20.47 9.95
C LEU A 188 -3.57 -20.12 11.33
N GLU A 189 -3.51 -18.85 11.71
CA GLU A 189 -4.39 -18.31 12.74
C GLU A 189 -5.76 -18.21 12.08
N THR A 190 -6.61 -19.20 12.34
CA THR A 190 -8.05 -19.05 12.18
C THR A 190 -8.50 -18.14 13.31
N ASP A 191 -8.84 -16.89 12.98
CA ASP A 191 -9.61 -16.03 13.88
C ASP A 191 -10.95 -16.73 14.16
N ASP A 192 -11.09 -17.31 15.35
CA ASP A 192 -12.35 -17.79 15.94
C ASP A 192 -13.21 -16.63 16.46
#